data_AF-A0A2V5PG99-F1
#
_entry.id   AF-A0A2V5PG99-F1
#
_cell.length_a   1.000
_cell.length_b   1.000
_cell.length_c   1.000
_cell.angle_alpha   90.00
_cell.angle_beta   90.00
_cell.angle_gamma   90.00
#
_symmetry.space_group_name_H-M   'P 1'
#
loop_
_entity.id
_entity.type
_entity.pdbx_description
1 polymer ?
#
loop_
_entity_poly.entity_id
_entity_poly.type
_entity_poly.pdbx_seq_one_letter_code
_entity_poly.pdbx_strand_id
1 'polypeptide(L)'
;MKNMLASVVIASVITLPATAEVSAKISGVHLCCQSCVKGIEKAVADVKGTTTDVDKDAGTVTLTGPDKAAVQKAANALVSAGYFGKSSNDSIKMAQETGAKGEKVQTLKLEGVHLCCGKCVSAVEKAVKSVAGAKDHTAKKNAESFDVTGDFNDKEVLDALQSAGLTGKVAK
;
A
#
# COMPACT_ATOMS: atom_id res chain seq x y z
N MET A 1 2.54 66.18 -39.99
CA MET A 1 1.52 65.86 -38.97
C MET A 1 1.03 64.44 -39.20
N LYS A 2 1.57 63.46 -38.49
CA LYS A 2 1.10 62.07 -38.53
C LYS A 2 1.26 61.50 -37.12
N ASN A 3 0.21 61.63 -36.31
CA ASN A 3 0.17 61.07 -34.97
C ASN A 3 -0.28 59.62 -35.08
N MET A 4 0.64 58.67 -34.85
CA MET A 4 0.28 57.30 -34.48
C MET A 4 0.67 57.13 -33.01
N LEU A 5 -0.33 57.13 -32.13
CA LEU A 5 -0.19 56.65 -30.75
C LEU A 5 -0.79 55.25 -30.72
N ALA A 6 0.09 54.25 -30.60
CA ALA A 6 -0.25 52.85 -30.45
C ALA A 6 -0.69 52.58 -29.01
N SER A 7 -1.89 52.02 -28.83
CA SER A 7 -2.36 51.49 -27.55
C SER A 7 -1.63 50.17 -27.25
N VAL A 8 -0.82 50.18 -26.19
CA VAL A 8 -0.20 48.98 -25.63
C VAL A 8 -1.21 48.31 -24.69
N VAL A 9 -1.70 47.12 -25.08
CA VAL A 9 -2.46 46.22 -24.20
C VAL A 9 -1.45 45.38 -23.42
N ILE A 10 -1.30 45.67 -22.13
CA ILE A 10 -0.48 44.87 -21.21
C ILE A 10 -1.31 43.65 -20.80
N ALA A 11 -1.00 42.49 -21.39
CA ALA A 11 -1.54 41.21 -20.94
C ALA A 11 -0.76 40.73 -19.71
N SER A 12 -1.34 40.87 -18.53
CA SER A 12 -0.81 40.29 -17.29
C SER A 12 -0.97 38.77 -17.33
N VAL A 13 0.12 38.06 -17.61
CA VAL A 13 0.19 36.60 -17.50
C VAL A 13 0.25 36.23 -16.02
N ILE A 14 -0.84 35.67 -15.48
CA ILE A 14 -0.86 35.10 -14.14
C ILE A 14 -0.07 33.79 -14.19
N THR A 15 1.18 33.81 -13.74
CA THR A 15 1.96 32.59 -13.49
C THR A 15 1.44 31.94 -12.21
N LEU A 16 0.65 30.88 -12.33
CA LEU A 16 0.37 30.02 -11.18
C LEU A 16 1.68 29.37 -10.72
N PRO A 17 2.02 29.38 -9.42
CA PRO A 17 3.15 28.61 -8.92
C PRO A 17 2.84 27.12 -9.12
N ALA A 18 3.70 26.42 -9.86
CA ALA A 18 3.69 24.97 -9.89
C ALA A 18 4.03 24.47 -8.49
N THR A 19 3.03 24.01 -7.74
CA THR A 19 3.26 23.31 -6.47
C THR A 19 4.03 22.04 -6.78
N ALA A 20 5.22 21.89 -6.21
CA ALA A 20 6.01 20.67 -6.38
C ALA A 20 5.19 19.47 -5.88
N GLU A 21 4.98 18.49 -6.76
CA GLU A 21 4.22 17.28 -6.44
C GLU A 21 4.93 16.49 -5.33
N VAL A 22 4.17 15.98 -4.37
CA VAL A 22 4.69 15.12 -3.31
C VAL A 22 4.75 13.70 -3.83
N SER A 23 5.87 13.01 -3.61
CA SER A 23 6.04 11.61 -3.99
C SER A 23 6.54 10.74 -2.84
N ALA A 24 6.18 9.45 -2.90
CA ALA A 24 6.68 8.41 -2.01
C ALA A 24 6.82 7.09 -2.75
N LYS A 25 8.02 6.51 -2.73
CA LYS A 25 8.27 5.17 -3.25
C LYS A 25 8.11 4.15 -2.14
N ILE A 26 7.19 3.23 -2.31
CA ILE A 26 6.94 2.10 -1.42
C ILE A 26 7.72 0.90 -1.95
N SER A 27 8.69 0.42 -1.20
CA SER A 27 9.56 -0.70 -1.59
C SER A 27 9.26 -1.97 -0.80
N GLY A 28 9.56 -3.13 -1.37
CA GLY A 28 9.35 -4.42 -0.70
C GLY A 28 7.90 -4.90 -0.75
N VAL A 29 7.12 -4.42 -1.73
CA VAL A 29 5.73 -4.84 -1.92
C VAL A 29 5.70 -6.21 -2.59
N HIS A 30 4.80 -7.09 -2.15
CA HIS A 30 4.63 -8.40 -2.78
C HIS A 30 3.96 -8.30 -4.16
N LEU A 31 4.75 -8.15 -5.22
CA LEU A 31 4.27 -7.98 -6.60
C LEU A 31 4.58 -9.19 -7.48
N CYS A 32 3.93 -10.32 -7.20
CA CYS A 32 4.28 -11.58 -7.86
C CYS A 32 3.53 -11.87 -9.18
N CYS A 33 2.47 -11.10 -9.50
CA CYS A 33 1.65 -11.30 -10.70
C CYS A 33 1.01 -9.99 -11.21
N GLN A 34 0.50 -9.99 -12.46
CA GLN A 34 -0.16 -8.82 -13.04
C GLN A 34 -1.45 -8.41 -12.31
N SER A 35 -2.13 -9.34 -11.62
CA SER A 35 -3.31 -8.99 -10.83
C SER A 35 -2.97 -8.09 -9.64
N CYS A 36 -1.75 -8.21 -9.07
CA CYS A 36 -1.29 -7.29 -8.03
C CYS A 36 -1.14 -5.86 -8.56
N VAL A 37 -0.58 -5.72 -9.77
CA VAL A 37 -0.43 -4.41 -10.45
C VAL A 37 -1.80 -3.74 -10.61
N LYS A 38 -2.75 -4.45 -11.22
CA LYS A 38 -4.12 -3.97 -11.42
C LYS A 38 -4.85 -3.70 -10.10
N GLY A 39 -4.60 -4.53 -9.08
CA GLY A 39 -5.17 -4.38 -7.75
C GLY A 39 -4.72 -3.09 -7.07
N ILE A 40 -3.43 -2.76 -7.20
CA ILE A 40 -2.84 -1.53 -6.68
C ILE A 40 -3.38 -0.30 -7.42
N GLU A 41 -3.36 -0.32 -8.75
CA GLU A 41 -3.91 0.75 -9.60
C GLU A 41 -5.39 1.00 -9.26
N LYS A 42 -6.16 -0.07 -9.04
CA LYS A 42 -7.57 0.05 -8.62
C LYS A 42 -7.71 0.62 -7.20
N ALA A 43 -6.87 0.21 -6.26
CA ALA A 43 -6.95 0.68 -4.87
C ALA A 43 -6.75 2.20 -4.74
N VAL A 44 -5.86 2.76 -5.57
CA VAL A 44 -5.50 4.18 -5.54
C VAL A 44 -6.35 5.05 -6.49
N ALA A 45 -7.07 4.45 -7.44
CA ALA A 45 -7.82 5.17 -8.48
C ALA A 45 -8.83 6.20 -7.93
N ASP A 46 -9.42 5.93 -6.77
CA ASP A 46 -10.41 6.81 -6.14
C ASP A 46 -9.79 8.00 -5.41
N VAL A 47 -8.46 8.05 -5.28
CA VAL A 47 -7.74 9.15 -4.63
C VAL A 47 -7.44 10.25 -5.64
N LYS A 48 -8.31 11.26 -5.66
CA LYS A 48 -8.24 12.40 -6.61
C LYS A 48 -6.85 13.06 -6.61
N GLY A 49 -6.35 13.31 -7.81
CA GLY A 49 -5.08 14.00 -8.04
C GLY A 49 -3.85 13.15 -7.75
N THR A 50 -4.01 11.88 -7.40
CA THR A 50 -2.86 10.98 -7.24
C THR A 50 -2.65 10.12 -8.48
N THR A 51 -1.39 9.86 -8.78
CA THR A 51 -0.95 8.88 -9.77
C THR A 51 -0.18 7.77 -9.07
N THR A 52 -0.10 6.62 -9.72
CA THR A 52 0.61 5.47 -9.20
C THR A 52 1.36 4.77 -10.32
N ASP A 53 2.63 4.52 -10.07
CA ASP A 53 3.52 3.75 -10.94
C ASP A 53 3.90 2.45 -10.21
N VAL A 54 3.72 1.31 -10.85
CA VAL A 54 3.93 0.00 -10.24
C VAL A 54 5.02 -0.74 -11.00
N ASP A 55 6.19 -0.84 -10.38
CA ASP A 55 7.28 -1.66 -10.88
C ASP A 55 7.23 -3.03 -10.20
N LYS A 56 6.59 -3.97 -10.91
CA LYS A 56 6.43 -5.35 -10.45
C LYS A 56 7.78 -6.06 -10.29
N ASP A 57 8.73 -5.82 -11.19
CA ASP A 57 10.02 -6.53 -11.20
C ASP A 57 10.92 -6.03 -10.07
N ALA A 58 10.85 -4.74 -9.74
CA ALA A 58 11.52 -4.16 -8.58
C ALA A 58 10.76 -4.37 -7.25
N GLY A 59 9.49 -4.79 -7.28
CA GLY A 59 8.67 -4.90 -6.08
C GLY A 59 8.35 -3.55 -5.44
N THR A 60 8.11 -2.52 -6.27
CA THR A 60 7.92 -1.14 -5.79
C THR A 60 6.70 -0.45 -6.37
N VAL A 61 6.14 0.50 -5.60
CA VAL A 61 5.00 1.33 -5.99
C VAL A 61 5.35 2.79 -5.70
N THR A 62 5.34 3.65 -6.71
CA THR A 62 5.55 5.09 -6.54
C THR A 62 4.20 5.79 -6.53
N LEU A 63 3.90 6.49 -5.43
CA LEU A 63 2.71 7.32 -5.28
C LEU A 63 3.10 8.79 -5.46
N THR A 64 2.38 9.52 -6.30
CA THR A 64 2.60 10.96 -6.51
C THR A 64 1.27 11.69 -6.40
N GLY A 65 1.26 12.90 -5.82
CA GLY A 65 0.05 13.70 -5.69
C GLY A 65 0.32 15.16 -5.34
N PRO A 66 -0.74 16.00 -5.26
CA PRO A 66 -0.61 17.45 -5.07
C PRO A 66 -0.06 17.84 -3.70
N ASP A 67 -0.26 16.98 -2.69
CA ASP A 67 0.14 17.24 -1.32
C ASP A 67 0.30 15.93 -0.52
N LYS A 68 0.87 16.07 0.68
CA LYS A 68 1.10 14.96 1.61
C LYS A 68 -0.18 14.19 1.95
N ALA A 69 -1.31 14.86 2.12
CA ALA A 69 -2.56 14.22 2.52
C ALA A 69 -3.12 13.35 1.38
N ALA A 70 -3.00 13.79 0.13
CA ALA A 70 -3.35 12.99 -1.04
C ALA A 70 -2.48 11.71 -1.12
N VAL A 71 -1.15 11.85 -1.02
CA VAL A 71 -0.23 10.70 -1.05
C VAL A 71 -0.45 9.75 0.13
N GLN A 72 -0.73 10.29 1.33
CA GLN A 72 -1.04 9.47 2.50
C GLN A 72 -2.36 8.70 2.33
N LYS A 73 -3.38 9.30 1.72
CA LYS A 73 -4.63 8.59 1.39
C LYS A 73 -4.38 7.44 0.41
N ALA A 74 -3.56 7.65 -0.61
CA ALA A 74 -3.16 6.59 -1.53
C ALA A 74 -2.39 5.46 -0.81
N ALA A 75 -1.45 5.79 0.08
CA ALA A 75 -0.74 4.80 0.90
C ALA A 75 -1.69 4.00 1.81
N ASN A 76 -2.67 4.66 2.43
CA ASN A 76 -3.69 4.01 3.25
C ASN A 76 -4.58 3.08 2.41
N ALA A 77 -4.90 3.46 1.17
CA ALA A 77 -5.66 2.63 0.25
C ALA A 77 -4.89 1.36 -0.15
N LEU A 78 -3.57 1.45 -0.37
CA LEU A 78 -2.72 0.28 -0.58
C LEU A 78 -2.78 -0.70 0.60
N VAL A 79 -2.61 -0.19 1.82
CA VAL A 79 -2.69 -1.00 3.05
C VAL A 79 -4.05 -1.64 3.20
N SER A 80 -5.13 -0.88 2.95
CA SER A 80 -6.50 -1.38 3.02
C SER A 80 -6.78 -2.48 1.99
N ALA A 81 -6.08 -2.44 0.86
CA ALA A 81 -6.15 -3.46 -0.19
C ALA A 81 -5.21 -4.66 0.06
N GLY A 82 -4.47 -4.69 1.18
CA GLY A 82 -3.64 -5.80 1.62
C GLY A 82 -2.18 -5.74 1.17
N TYR A 83 -1.71 -4.59 0.69
CA TYR A 83 -0.33 -4.38 0.25
C TYR A 83 0.47 -3.61 1.31
N PHE A 84 1.72 -4.01 1.52
CA PHE A 84 2.60 -3.36 2.47
C PHE A 84 4.01 -3.18 1.93
N GLY A 85 4.77 -2.27 2.54
CA GLY A 85 6.16 -2.04 2.20
C GLY A 85 6.75 -0.89 3.02
N LYS A 86 7.91 -0.40 2.59
CA LYS A 86 8.61 0.72 3.22
C LYS A 86 8.55 1.96 2.34
N SER A 87 8.03 3.06 2.89
CA SER A 87 8.06 4.36 2.23
C SER A 87 9.48 4.94 2.22
N SER A 88 9.86 5.56 1.10
CA SER A 88 11.06 6.39 0.96
C SER A 88 10.88 7.81 1.53
N ASN A 89 9.64 8.19 1.83
CA ASN A 89 9.28 9.50 2.36
C ASN A 89 8.77 9.33 3.80
N ASP A 90 9.53 9.79 4.79
CA ASP A 90 9.23 9.59 6.22
C ASP A 90 7.93 10.25 6.69
N SER A 91 7.43 11.23 5.92
CA SER A 91 6.13 11.85 6.16
C SER A 91 4.96 10.98 5.72
N ILE A 92 5.19 9.97 4.86
CA ILE A 92 4.17 9.04 4.38
C ILE A 92 4.34 7.71 5.13
N LYS A 93 3.31 7.34 5.89
CA LYS A 93 3.31 6.16 6.75
C LYS A 93 2.51 5.04 6.09
N MET A 94 3.04 3.82 6.15
CA MET A 94 2.26 2.62 5.87
C MET A 94 1.55 2.24 7.16
N ALA A 95 0.22 2.33 7.20
CA ALA A 95 -0.55 2.09 8.43
C ALA A 95 -0.30 0.69 9.00
N GLN A 96 -0.02 0.62 10.29
CA GLN A 96 0.32 -0.61 11.02
C GLN A 96 -0.81 -1.09 11.95
N GLU A 97 -1.97 -0.44 11.88
CA GLU A 97 -3.15 -0.78 12.69
C GLU A 97 -3.77 -2.08 12.18
N THR A 98 -3.23 -3.21 12.61
CA THR A 98 -3.68 -4.55 12.22
C THR A 98 -4.71 -5.14 13.18
N GLY A 99 -4.97 -4.49 14.32
CA GLY A 99 -5.84 -5.03 15.36
C GLY A 99 -5.22 -6.15 16.21
N ALA A 100 -3.98 -6.54 15.94
CA ALA A 100 -3.23 -7.43 16.82
C ALA A 100 -2.93 -6.74 18.16
N LYS A 101 -3.03 -7.50 19.25
CA LYS A 101 -2.89 -6.98 20.63
C LYS A 101 -1.54 -7.32 21.26
N GLY A 102 -0.69 -8.08 20.57
CA GLY A 102 0.61 -8.54 21.07
C GLY A 102 0.47 -9.64 22.11
N GLU A 103 -0.60 -10.44 22.03
CA GLU A 103 -0.92 -11.49 23.00
C GLU A 103 -0.67 -12.88 22.41
N LYS A 104 -0.45 -13.86 23.30
CA LYS A 104 -0.36 -15.25 22.89
C LYS A 104 -1.75 -15.79 22.57
N VAL A 105 -1.89 -16.36 21.38
CA VAL A 105 -3.14 -16.96 20.90
C VAL A 105 -2.88 -18.35 20.33
N GLN A 106 -3.94 -19.15 20.27
CA GLN A 106 -3.90 -20.45 19.59
C GLN A 106 -4.48 -20.43 18.19
N THR A 107 -5.39 -19.50 17.93
CA THR A 107 -6.02 -19.28 16.63
C THR A 107 -6.11 -17.78 16.40
N LEU A 108 -5.75 -17.35 15.19
CA LEU A 108 -5.86 -15.97 14.74
C LEU A 108 -6.56 -15.93 13.40
N LYS A 109 -7.76 -15.33 13.35
CA LYS A 109 -8.46 -15.08 12.10
C LYS A 109 -7.99 -13.76 11.50
N LEU A 110 -7.52 -13.80 10.27
CA LEU A 110 -7.03 -12.65 9.52
C LEU A 110 -7.91 -12.39 8.30
N GLU A 111 -8.09 -11.11 7.96
CA GLU A 111 -8.79 -10.66 6.77
C GLU A 111 -8.06 -9.52 6.05
N GLY A 112 -8.45 -9.26 4.80
CA GLY A 112 -7.94 -8.12 4.03
C GLY A 112 -6.57 -8.34 3.37
N VAL A 113 -5.98 -9.54 3.48
CA VAL A 113 -4.77 -9.90 2.73
C VAL A 113 -5.11 -10.18 1.27
N HIS A 114 -4.32 -9.63 0.34
CA HIS A 114 -4.57 -9.81 -1.10
C HIS A 114 -4.10 -11.19 -1.61
N LEU A 115 -5.00 -12.18 -1.59
CA LEU A 115 -4.71 -13.58 -1.94
C LEU A 115 -5.07 -13.98 -3.38
N CYS A 116 -4.80 -13.14 -4.38
CA CYS A 116 -5.28 -13.37 -5.75
C CYS A 116 -4.62 -14.53 -6.51
N CYS A 117 -3.46 -15.04 -6.05
CA CYS A 117 -2.76 -16.15 -6.71
C CYS A 117 -2.03 -17.09 -5.73
N GLY A 118 -1.54 -18.22 -6.24
CA GLY A 118 -0.86 -19.24 -5.42
C GLY A 118 0.44 -18.73 -4.78
N LYS A 119 1.17 -17.82 -5.42
CA LYS A 119 2.39 -17.24 -4.85
C LYS A 119 2.09 -16.37 -3.61
N CYS A 120 0.93 -15.71 -3.57
CA CYS A 120 0.49 -14.98 -2.37
C CYS A 120 0.24 -15.95 -1.21
N VAL A 121 -0.41 -17.09 -1.48
CA VAL A 121 -0.63 -18.14 -0.47
C VAL A 121 0.71 -18.71 0.02
N SER A 122 1.66 -18.98 -0.87
CA SER A 122 3.00 -19.43 -0.48
C SER A 122 3.79 -18.37 0.30
N ALA A 123 3.54 -17.07 0.07
CA ALA A 123 4.14 -16.01 0.86
C ALA A 123 3.54 -15.96 2.28
N VAL A 124 2.23 -16.14 2.42
CA VAL A 124 1.58 -16.33 3.73
C VAL A 124 2.16 -17.55 4.45
N GLU A 125 2.30 -18.68 3.75
CA GLU A 125 2.87 -19.90 4.33
C GLU A 125 4.28 -19.67 4.89
N LYS A 126 5.15 -19.01 4.12
CA LYS A 126 6.50 -18.67 4.55
C LYS A 126 6.50 -17.71 5.75
N ALA A 127 5.65 -16.69 5.73
CA ALA A 127 5.53 -15.75 6.84
C ALA A 127 5.05 -16.46 8.11
N VAL A 128 3.99 -17.25 8.03
CA VAL A 128 3.45 -18.01 9.17
C VAL A 128 4.49 -18.98 9.73
N LYS A 129 5.19 -19.74 8.87
CA LYS A 129 6.24 -20.68 9.31
C LYS A 129 7.48 -20.00 9.91
N SER A 130 7.67 -18.70 9.68
CA SER A 130 8.77 -17.94 10.30
C SER A 130 8.47 -17.51 11.74
N VAL A 131 7.21 -17.60 12.17
CA VAL A 131 6.78 -17.22 13.52
C VAL A 131 6.89 -18.40 14.47
N ALA A 132 7.56 -18.20 15.60
CA ALA A 132 7.73 -19.25 16.60
C ALA A 132 6.35 -19.70 17.14
N GLY A 133 6.14 -21.02 17.11
CA GLY A 133 4.93 -21.65 17.65
C GLY A 133 3.69 -21.62 16.75
N ALA A 134 3.72 -20.86 15.64
CA ALA A 134 2.72 -21.02 14.57
C ALA A 134 2.92 -22.37 13.87
N LYS A 135 1.80 -23.05 13.54
CA LYS A 135 1.82 -24.43 13.02
C LYS A 135 1.26 -24.52 11.61
N ASP A 136 0.11 -23.91 11.37
CA ASP A 136 -0.61 -24.05 10.10
C ASP A 136 -1.50 -22.83 9.80
N HIS A 137 -1.97 -22.73 8.56
CA HIS A 137 -2.93 -21.73 8.13
C HIS A 137 -3.97 -22.27 7.13
N THR A 138 -5.13 -21.62 7.05
CA THR A 138 -6.20 -22.00 6.09
C THR A 138 -6.23 -21.14 4.82
N ALA A 139 -5.21 -20.29 4.60
CA ALA A 139 -5.15 -19.38 3.45
C ALA A 139 -5.28 -20.11 2.11
N LYS A 140 -6.17 -19.61 1.25
CA LYS A 140 -6.43 -20.13 -0.09
C LYS A 140 -6.49 -18.97 -1.08
N LYS A 141 -6.30 -19.29 -2.36
CA LYS A 141 -6.49 -18.32 -3.45
C LYS A 141 -7.90 -17.73 -3.38
N ASN A 142 -7.99 -16.42 -3.47
CA ASN A 142 -9.22 -15.60 -3.41
C ASN A 142 -10.00 -15.69 -2.09
N ALA A 143 -9.41 -16.23 -1.03
CA ALA A 143 -10.04 -16.18 0.28
C ALA A 143 -10.01 -14.75 0.83
N GLU A 144 -11.13 -14.30 1.38
CA GLU A 144 -11.24 -12.97 2.03
C GLU A 144 -10.69 -12.98 3.45
N SER A 145 -10.72 -14.15 4.09
CA SER A 145 -10.14 -14.40 5.40
C SER A 145 -9.50 -15.78 5.47
N PHE A 146 -8.61 -15.96 6.44
CA PHE A 146 -8.03 -17.25 6.79
C PHE A 146 -7.64 -17.28 8.26
N ASP A 147 -7.42 -18.47 8.78
CA ASP A 147 -7.00 -18.69 10.16
C ASP A 147 -5.53 -19.11 10.18
N VAL A 148 -4.82 -18.71 11.22
CA VAL A 148 -3.50 -19.22 11.60
C VAL A 148 -3.65 -19.92 12.94
N THR A 149 -3.08 -21.12 13.08
CA THR A 149 -3.19 -21.94 14.29
C THR A 149 -1.82 -22.28 14.87
N GLY A 150 -1.71 -22.43 16.20
CA GLY A 150 -0.45 -22.68 16.89
C GLY A 150 -0.47 -22.29 18.37
N ASP A 151 0.68 -21.94 18.93
CA ASP A 151 0.86 -21.20 20.19
C ASP A 151 1.86 -20.08 19.91
N PHE A 152 1.37 -18.92 19.50
CA PHE A 152 2.20 -17.85 18.95
C PHE A 152 1.72 -16.47 19.42
N ASN A 153 2.55 -15.44 19.25
CA ASN A 153 2.14 -14.06 19.47
C ASN A 153 1.44 -13.52 18.21
N ASP A 154 0.22 -12.99 18.35
CA ASP A 154 -0.57 -12.53 17.21
C ASP A 154 0.13 -11.44 16.40
N LYS A 155 0.81 -10.49 17.06
CA LYS A 155 1.53 -9.39 16.40
C LYS A 155 2.69 -9.90 15.55
N GLU A 156 3.39 -10.96 15.97
CA GLU A 156 4.50 -11.52 15.20
C GLU A 156 4.04 -12.08 13.84
N VAL A 157 2.83 -12.62 13.74
CA VAL A 157 2.24 -13.05 12.45
C VAL A 157 2.00 -11.87 11.52
N LEU A 158 1.45 -10.77 12.04
CA LEU A 158 1.22 -9.57 11.24
C LEU A 158 2.54 -8.91 10.83
N ASP A 159 3.53 -8.86 11.71
CA ASP A 159 4.87 -8.34 11.41
C ASP A 159 5.57 -9.19 10.34
N ALA A 160 5.41 -10.53 10.40
CA ALA A 160 5.94 -11.45 9.38
C ALA A 160 5.27 -11.26 8.02
N LEU A 161 3.95 -11.06 7.99
CA LEU A 161 3.23 -10.73 6.75
C LEU A 161 3.71 -9.40 6.16
N GLN A 162 3.84 -8.36 6.99
CA GLN A 162 4.35 -7.04 6.59
C GLN A 162 5.77 -7.12 6.04
N SER A 163 6.63 -7.93 6.65
CA SER A 163 7.99 -8.20 6.18
C SER A 163 8.01 -8.92 4.83
N ALA A 164 6.97 -9.69 4.51
CA ALA A 164 6.78 -10.33 3.21
C ALA A 164 6.14 -9.41 2.15
N GLY A 165 5.87 -8.13 2.46
CA GLY A 165 5.24 -7.17 1.57
C GLY A 165 3.72 -7.30 1.48
N LEU A 166 3.11 -8.00 2.43
CA LEU A 166 1.67 -8.24 2.56
C LEU A 166 1.14 -7.57 3.83
N THR A 167 -0.13 -7.24 3.90
CA THR A 167 -0.75 -6.86 5.18
C THR A 167 -2.20 -7.28 5.21
N GLY A 168 -2.76 -7.26 6.40
CA GLY A 168 -4.14 -7.57 6.70
C GLY A 168 -4.44 -7.10 8.13
N LYS A 169 -5.57 -7.53 8.65
CA LYS A 169 -5.98 -7.23 10.02
C LYS A 169 -6.62 -8.44 10.67
N VAL A 170 -6.59 -8.45 12.00
CA VAL A 170 -7.36 -9.40 12.80
C VAL A 170 -8.84 -9.16 12.50
N ALA A 171 -9.52 -10.22 12.10
CA ALA A 171 -10.96 -10.16 11.82
C ALA A 171 -11.73 -9.80 13.11
N LYS A 172 -12.77 -8.99 12.96
CA LYS A 172 -13.64 -8.59 14.07
C LYS A 172 -14.66 -9.66 14.43
#